data_AF-A0A354FLC2-F1
#
_entry.id   AF-A0A354FLC2-F1
#
_cell.length_a   1.000
_cell.length_b   1.000
_cell.length_c   1.000
_cell.angle_alpha   90.00
_cell.angle_beta   90.00
_cell.angle_gamma   90.00
#
_symmetry.space_group_name_H-M   'P 1'
#
loop_
_entity.id
_entity.type
_entity.pdbx_description
1 polymer ?
#
loop_
_entity_poly.entity_id
_entity_poly.type
_entity_poly.pdbx_seq_one_letter_code
_entity_poly.pdbx_strand_id
1 'polypeptide(L)' 'MRYTTASAQELQALLSHQIVLLDGAGGTMIQRHKLAEADFRGSQFRDHGQSLQGNN' A
#
# COMPACT_ATOMS: atom_id res chain seq x y z
N MET A 1 -21.98 2.66 -13.22
CA MET A 1 -21.41 2.88 -11.88
C MET A 1 -20.71 4.24 -11.89
N ARG A 2 -20.95 5.14 -10.93
CA ARG A 2 -20.26 6.44 -10.83
C ARG A 2 -19.23 6.36 -9.70
N TYR A 3 -17.96 6.55 -10.00
CA TYR A 3 -16.92 6.68 -8.98
C TYR A 3 -16.94 8.09 -8.36
N THR A 4 -16.72 8.18 -7.06
CA THR A 4 -16.85 9.42 -6.28
C THR A 4 -15.53 10.21 -6.16
N THR A 5 -14.38 9.56 -6.36
CA THR A 5 -13.08 10.22 -6.33
C THR A 5 -12.56 10.53 -7.73
N ALA A 6 -11.81 11.63 -7.86
CA ALA A 6 -11.19 12.02 -9.12
C ALA A 6 -10.23 10.93 -9.64
N SER A 7 -9.44 10.32 -8.76
CA SER A 7 -8.49 9.26 -9.11
C SER A 7 -9.17 8.02 -9.69
N ALA A 8 -10.32 7.63 -9.16
CA ALA A 8 -11.06 6.47 -9.66
C ALA A 8 -11.71 6.77 -11.02
N GLN A 9 -12.16 8.00 -11.25
CA GLN A 9 -12.68 8.43 -12.56
C GLN A 9 -11.56 8.46 -13.61
N GLU A 10 -10.37 8.95 -13.25
CA GLU A 10 -9.20 8.95 -14.13
C GLU A 10 -8.77 7.52 -14.48
N LEU A 11 -8.67 6.64 -13.49
CA LEU A 11 -8.35 5.22 -13.74
C LEU A 11 -9.38 4.58 -14.68
N GLN A 12 -10.67 4.84 -14.49
CA GLN A 12 -11.72 4.35 -15.38
C GLN A 12 -11.53 4.86 -16.82
N ALA A 13 -11.22 6.14 -16.99
CA ALA A 13 -10.98 6.73 -18.29
C ALA A 13 -9.75 6.12 -18.98
N LEU A 14 -8.66 5.84 -18.24
CA LEU A 14 -7.49 5.17 -18.80
C LEU A 14 -7.80 3.74 -19.24
N LEU A 15 -8.51 2.98 -18.40
CA LEU A 15 -8.90 1.60 -18.69
C LEU A 15 -9.80 1.46 -19.94
N SER A 16 -10.52 2.52 -20.34
CA SER A 16 -11.33 2.48 -21.57
C SER A 16 -10.55 2.79 -22.85
N HIS A 17 -9.33 3.33 -22.75
CA HIS A 17 -8.55 3.76 -23.91
C HIS A 17 -7.26 2.95 -24.12
N GLN A 18 -6.74 2.32 -23.06
CA GLN A 18 -5.48 1.59 -23.13
C GLN A 18 -5.38 0.49 -22.09
N ILE A 19 -4.42 -0.42 -22.30
CA ILE A 19 -4.00 -1.36 -21.26
C ILE A 19 -3.24 -0.58 -20.19
N VAL A 20 -3.65 -0.75 -18.94
CA VAL A 20 -3.01 -0.17 -17.76
C VAL A 20 -2.27 -1.29 -17.02
N LEU A 21 -1.03 -1.02 -16.60
CA LEU A 21 -0.26 -1.91 -15.75
C LEU A 21 -0.38 -1.41 -14.31
N LEU A 22 -0.78 -2.30 -13.41
CA LEU A 22 -0.75 -2.07 -11.97
C LEU A 22 0.58 -2.59 -11.40
N ASP A 23 0.98 -2.05 -10.26
CA ASP A 23 2.15 -2.53 -9.54
C ASP A 23 1.92 -3.93 -8.96
N GLY A 24 3.03 -4.59 -8.62
CA GLY A 24 3.02 -5.94 -8.06
C GLY A 24 2.69 -5.95 -6.56
N ALA A 25 2.78 -7.12 -5.95
CA ALA A 25 2.49 -7.31 -4.52
C ALA A 25 3.54 -6.63 -3.61
N GLY A 26 3.28 -5.38 -3.22
CA GLY A 26 4.16 -4.58 -2.35
C GLY A 26 4.51 -5.25 -1.01
N GLY A 27 3.55 -5.91 -0.36
CA GLY A 27 3.79 -6.60 0.91
C GLY A 27 4.86 -7.71 0.82
N THR A 28 4.90 -8.45 -0.30
CA THR A 28 5.94 -9.48 -0.51
C THR A 28 7.32 -8.87 -0.71
N MET A 29 7.41 -7.66 -1.26
CA MET A 29 8.67 -6.94 -1.39
C MET A 29 9.19 -6.51 -0.02
N ILE A 30 8.33 -5.97 0.83
CA ILE A 30 8.68 -5.58 2.22
C ILE A 30 9.18 -6.79 3.02
N GLN A 31 8.50 -7.94 2.91
CA GLN A 31 8.86 -9.16 3.65
C GLN A 31 10.27 -9.68 3.32
N ARG A 32 10.83 -9.37 2.14
CA ARG A 32 12.21 -9.76 1.76
C ARG A 32 13.29 -9.10 2.62
N HIS A 33 12.99 -7.94 3.20
CA HIS A 33 13.94 -7.18 4.01
C HIS A 33 14.13 -7.75 5.42
N LYS A 34 13.36 -8.77 5.83
CA LYS A 34 13.44 -9.42 7.16
C LYS A 34 13.42 -8.42 8.33
N LEU A 35 12.64 -7.36 8.17
CA LEU A 35 12.48 -6.29 9.14
C LEU A 35 11.94 -6.85 10.47
N ALA A 36 12.46 -6.33 11.57
CA ALA A 36 11.97 -6.61 12.92
C ALA A 36 10.93 -5.57 13.33
N GLU A 37 10.15 -5.86 14.37
CA GLU A 37 9.13 -4.95 14.92
C GLU A 37 9.69 -3.53 15.23
N ALA A 38 10.95 -3.42 15.65
CA ALA A 38 11.60 -2.15 15.91
C ALA A 38 11.70 -1.26 14.65
N ASP A 39 11.90 -1.87 13.47
CA ASP A 39 11.99 -1.18 12.19
C ASP A 39 10.63 -0.61 11.76
N PHE A 40 9.53 -1.30 12.09
CA PHE A 40 8.17 -0.81 11.82
C PHE A 40 7.73 0.31 12.76
N ARG A 41 8.27 0.36 13.98
CA ARG A 41 7.89 1.36 14.99
C ARG A 41 8.53 2.72 14.76
N GLY A 42 9.83 2.72 14.42
CA GLY A 42 10.63 3.94 14.37
C GLY A 42 10.51 4.77 15.65
N SER A 43 10.61 6.09 15.52
CA SER A 43 10.44 7.02 16.64
C SER A 43 8.97 7.30 16.97
N GLN A 44 8.09 7.31 15.96
CA GLN A 44 6.72 7.78 16.08
C GLN A 44 5.79 6.78 16.80
N PHE A 45 6.06 5.47 16.67
CA PHE A 45 5.20 4.43 17.23
C PHE A 45 5.88 3.57 18.29
N ARG A 46 6.89 4.14 18.95
CA ARG A 46 7.66 3.43 19.98
C ARG A 46 6.76 2.78 21.02
N ASP A 47 5.76 3.53 21.50
CA ASP A 47 4.86 3.11 22.58
C ASP A 47 3.51 2.58 22.08
N HIS A 48 3.39 2.25 20.79
CA HIS A 48 2.14 1.74 20.23
C HIS A 48 1.80 0.35 20.80
N GLY A 49 0.59 0.18 21.35
CA GLY A 49 0.22 -1.01 22.12
C GLY A 49 0.04 -2.31 21.32
N GLN A 50 0.14 -2.27 19.99
CA GLN A 50 -0.01 -3.43 19.11
C GLN A 50 1.21 -3.60 18.21
N SER A 51 1.42 -4.81 17.68
CA SER A 51 2.47 -5.08 16.70
C SER A 51 2.20 -4.33 15.40
N LEU A 52 3.22 -3.71 14.82
CA LEU A 52 3.12 -3.04 13.52
C LEU A 52 3.62 -3.90 12.37
N GLN A 53 4.49 -4.87 12.64
CA GLN A 53 4.90 -5.84 11.65
C GLN A 53 3.69 -6.56 11.04
N GLY A 54 3.59 -6.52 9.71
CA GLY A 54 2.48 -7.14 8.96
C GLY A 54 1.23 -6.27 8.81
N ASN A 55 1.24 -5.04 9.35
CA ASN A 55 0.14 -4.08 9.21
C ASN A 55 0.37 -3.13 8.02
N ASN A 56 0.27 -3.67 6.79
CA ASN A 56 0.38 -2.92 5.54
C ASN A 56 -0.96 -2.86 4.79
#